data_AF-A0A8C2GR67-F1
#
_entry.id   AF-A0A8C2GR67-F1
#
_cell.length_a   1.000
_cell.length_b   1.000
_cell.length_c   1.000
_cell.angle_alpha   90.00
_cell.angle_beta   90.00
_cell.angle_gamma   90.00
#
_symmetry.space_group_name_H-M   'P 1'
#
loop_
_entity.id
_entity.type
_entity.pdbx_description
1 polymer ?
#
loop_
_entity_poly.entity_id
_entity_poly.type
_entity_poly.pdbx_seq_one_letter_code
_entity_poly.pdbx_strand_id
1 'polypeptide(L)'
;MTPVSDPSSFSTVSKCATKHLNLIYHVDFDKRVLKGKVALTLEVLEDKFSSLVQFLEILSFVQSCITNHSVSQSLCFPKHHTSLWLKTFQPGFLQSWFSIYEQTTLHLKLLYIFFVCLFFIYSNCFCLQQATHCRSMIPCQDSPSVKHTYYAQVSVPKELVALMSALHDGQVPDPSDSSRVIYRFRQPVSVTSSSLTESCFLLTVYQTETMLKTAESLAGPYVWGQYDLLVMPPSFPYGGMENPCLTFVTPTVLAGDKSLAGVIAHEISHSWTGNLVTNRNWEHFWLNEGHTVYIERMIARCMESEHLRQFKGIGGWKELQESVNQFGANNVLTNLVPNLHEVDTDEAFSSVPYEKGFALLYHLEELLGGPEVFMGFVKSYIQLFAYGTVTTEEWKNYLFTYFKDKVDILNKVDWNAWMHTPGMAPVKPKYDTTMADACTALCQRWVKAKEEDLASFTEEDVKKLNSPQLIEFMALLLQEEPLPLSHVKKMQEVYQLNSVKNAEVRFRWLRICVRAHWEEAVPLALKMATEQGRMKFTRPLFKEVYNFSKYSDKALNTFKENRGALHPVTAMLVAKDLKING
;
A
#
# COMPACT_ATOMS: atom_id res chain seq x y z
N MET A 1 -27.21 -0.71 14.96
CA MET A 1 -26.16 -0.03 14.17
C MET A 1 -26.51 -0.23 12.71
N THR A 2 -26.60 0.85 11.93
CA THR A 2 -26.69 0.77 10.47
C THR A 2 -25.49 -0.05 9.97
N PRO A 3 -25.64 -1.05 9.08
CA PRO A 3 -24.49 -1.71 8.51
C PRO A 3 -23.64 -0.64 7.83
N VAL A 4 -22.40 -0.43 8.30
CA VAL A 4 -21.46 0.50 7.66
C VAL A 4 -21.22 -0.05 6.26
N SER A 5 -21.76 0.64 5.26
CA SER A 5 -21.52 0.33 3.86
C SER A 5 -20.11 0.75 3.49
N ASP A 6 -19.42 -0.06 2.70
CA ASP A 6 -18.16 0.34 2.08
C ASP A 6 -18.47 1.24 0.86
N PRO A 7 -18.18 2.56 0.90
CA PRO A 7 -18.50 3.46 -0.20
C PRO A 7 -17.70 3.14 -1.47
N SER A 8 -16.60 2.40 -1.36
CA SER A 8 -15.75 2.00 -2.47
C SER A 8 -16.14 0.65 -3.07
N SER A 9 -17.13 -0.04 -2.51
CA SER A 9 -17.60 -1.34 -2.98
C SER A 9 -19.09 -1.34 -3.32
N PHE A 10 -19.41 -1.76 -4.53
CA PHE A 10 -20.79 -1.93 -4.98
C PHE A 10 -21.36 -3.34 -4.71
N SER A 11 -20.58 -4.19 -4.03
CA SER A 11 -20.93 -5.58 -3.74
C SER A 11 -21.90 -5.71 -2.57
N THR A 12 -22.70 -6.79 -2.55
CA THR A 12 -23.70 -7.03 -1.48
C THR A 12 -23.09 -7.64 -0.22
N VAL A 13 -22.15 -6.93 0.42
CA VAL A 13 -21.38 -7.41 1.59
C VAL A 13 -22.23 -7.64 2.84
N SER A 14 -23.41 -7.02 2.94
CA SER A 14 -24.31 -7.17 4.09
C SER A 14 -25.23 -8.39 4.03
N LYS A 15 -25.37 -9.03 2.85
CA LYS A 15 -26.34 -10.11 2.62
C LYS A 15 -25.71 -11.49 2.48
N CYS A 16 -24.44 -11.53 2.11
CA CYS A 16 -23.66 -12.75 1.97
C CYS A 16 -22.18 -12.42 2.09
N ALA A 17 -21.39 -13.41 2.49
CA ALA A 17 -19.94 -13.29 2.59
C ALA A 17 -19.26 -14.44 1.85
N THR A 18 -18.28 -14.10 1.02
CA THR A 18 -17.40 -15.08 0.39
C THR A 18 -16.48 -15.68 1.45
N LYS A 19 -16.41 -17.02 1.51
CA LYS A 19 -15.58 -17.76 2.48
C LYS A 19 -14.39 -18.46 1.85
N HIS A 20 -14.53 -18.84 0.58
CA HIS A 20 -13.46 -19.52 -0.16
C HIS A 20 -13.52 -19.19 -1.65
N LEU A 21 -12.35 -19.01 -2.25
CA LEU A 21 -12.16 -18.93 -3.70
C LEU A 21 -11.43 -20.16 -4.22
N ASN A 22 -11.93 -20.78 -5.30
CA ASN A 22 -11.15 -21.72 -6.10
C ASN A 22 -10.89 -21.11 -7.47
N LEU A 23 -9.63 -20.83 -7.76
CA LEU A 23 -9.17 -20.08 -8.92
C LEU A 23 -8.46 -21.01 -9.89
N ILE A 24 -8.84 -20.95 -11.17
CA ILE A 24 -8.13 -21.63 -12.25
C ILE A 24 -7.81 -20.58 -13.30
N TYR A 25 -6.53 -20.37 -13.55
CA TYR A 25 -6.03 -19.35 -14.45
C TYR A 25 -5.18 -19.95 -15.57
N HIS A 26 -5.23 -19.27 -16.71
CA HIS A 26 -4.37 -19.49 -17.86
C HIS A 26 -3.83 -18.14 -18.33
N VAL A 27 -2.51 -17.96 -18.21
CA VAL A 27 -1.82 -16.71 -18.54
C VAL A 27 -1.36 -16.73 -20.00
N ASP A 28 -1.96 -15.89 -20.84
CA ASP A 28 -1.67 -15.81 -22.28
C ASP A 28 -0.84 -14.53 -22.54
N PHE A 29 0.49 -14.68 -22.57
CA PHE A 29 1.43 -13.56 -22.71
C PHE A 29 1.34 -12.88 -24.08
N ASP A 30 1.10 -13.65 -25.14
CA ASP A 30 0.97 -13.13 -26.52
C ASP A 30 -0.24 -12.21 -26.65
N LYS A 31 -1.38 -12.63 -26.06
CA LYS A 31 -2.62 -11.83 -26.09
C LYS A 31 -2.75 -10.85 -24.93
N ARG A 32 -1.83 -10.92 -23.96
CA ARG A 32 -1.85 -10.11 -22.72
C ARG A 32 -3.17 -10.24 -21.96
N VAL A 33 -3.64 -11.48 -21.81
CA VAL A 33 -4.91 -11.79 -21.11
C VAL A 33 -4.73 -12.88 -20.08
N LEU A 34 -5.47 -12.75 -18.99
CA LEU A 34 -5.71 -13.81 -18.03
C LEU A 34 -7.08 -14.40 -18.32
N LYS A 35 -7.12 -15.69 -18.68
CA LYS A 35 -8.35 -16.44 -18.86
C LYS A 35 -8.55 -17.30 -17.64
N GLY A 36 -9.73 -17.28 -17.05
CA GLY A 36 -9.91 -18.05 -15.83
C GLY A 36 -11.34 -18.37 -15.47
N LYS A 37 -11.42 -19.23 -14.46
CA LYS A 37 -12.63 -19.63 -13.78
C LYS A 37 -12.45 -19.34 -12.30
N VAL A 38 -13.42 -18.67 -11.70
CA VAL A 38 -13.51 -18.53 -10.25
C VAL A 38 -14.73 -19.29 -9.75
N ALA A 39 -14.53 -20.09 -8.70
CA ALA A 39 -15.62 -20.67 -7.92
C ALA A 39 -15.66 -20.00 -6.55
N LEU A 40 -16.82 -19.45 -6.20
CA LEU A 40 -17.05 -18.72 -4.96
C LEU A 40 -17.88 -19.58 -4.02
N THR A 41 -17.36 -19.84 -2.83
CA THR A 41 -18.14 -20.42 -1.73
C THR A 41 -18.72 -19.29 -0.90
N LEU A 42 -20.04 -19.15 -0.92
CA LEU A 42 -20.76 -18.06 -0.28
C LEU A 42 -21.51 -18.54 0.96
N GLU A 43 -21.36 -17.82 2.07
CA GLU A 43 -22.25 -17.89 3.23
C GLU A 43 -23.35 -16.84 3.06
N VAL A 44 -24.61 -17.26 3.14
CA VAL A 44 -25.77 -16.35 3.10
C VAL A 44 -26.07 -15.86 4.51
N LEU A 45 -26.22 -14.53 4.68
CA LEU A 45 -26.42 -13.87 5.98
C LEU A 45 -27.86 -13.39 6.20
N GLU A 46 -28.78 -13.65 5.26
CA GLU A 46 -30.20 -13.30 5.34
C GLU A 46 -31.13 -14.48 5.01
N ASP A 47 -32.28 -14.56 5.67
CA ASP A 47 -33.25 -15.66 5.51
C ASP A 47 -33.88 -15.73 4.11
N LYS A 48 -33.93 -14.61 3.37
CA LYS A 48 -34.59 -14.49 2.05
C LYS A 48 -33.63 -13.96 0.98
N PHE A 49 -32.59 -14.73 0.70
CA PHE A 49 -31.60 -14.38 -0.32
C PHE A 49 -32.15 -14.55 -1.74
N SER A 50 -32.38 -13.43 -2.41
CA SER A 50 -33.00 -13.39 -3.75
C SER A 50 -32.03 -12.96 -4.85
N SER A 51 -30.95 -12.24 -4.51
CA SER A 51 -29.98 -11.76 -5.48
C SER A 51 -28.60 -11.51 -4.87
N LEU A 52 -27.58 -11.80 -5.66
CA LEU A 52 -26.18 -11.45 -5.39
C LEU A 52 -25.77 -10.39 -6.40
N VAL A 53 -25.12 -9.31 -5.92
CA VAL A 53 -24.42 -8.36 -6.77
C VAL A 53 -22.93 -8.53 -6.50
N GLN A 54 -22.21 -8.95 -7.53
CA GLN A 54 -20.76 -8.97 -7.56
C GLN A 54 -20.27 -7.93 -8.57
N PHE A 55 -19.19 -7.27 -8.21
CA PHE A 55 -18.60 -6.24 -9.03
C PHE A 55 -17.58 -6.84 -10.01
N LEU A 56 -17.61 -6.37 -11.26
CA LEU A 56 -16.77 -6.87 -12.34
C LEU A 56 -16.31 -5.72 -13.22
N GLU A 57 -14.99 -5.58 -13.40
CA GLU A 57 -14.40 -4.66 -14.38
C GLU A 57 -13.59 -5.46 -15.39
N ILE A 58 -14.28 -6.20 -16.26
CA ILE A 58 -13.66 -7.16 -17.18
C ILE A 58 -14.12 -6.86 -18.61
N LEU A 59 -13.22 -7.04 -19.59
CA LEU A 59 -13.49 -6.75 -21.01
C LEU A 59 -14.47 -7.70 -21.68
N SER A 60 -14.57 -8.94 -21.20
CA SER A 60 -15.57 -9.89 -21.68
C SER A 60 -15.93 -10.90 -20.60
N PHE A 61 -17.24 -11.06 -20.37
CA PHE A 61 -17.82 -12.07 -19.49
C PHE A 61 -18.39 -13.20 -20.36
N VAL A 62 -18.13 -14.46 -20.00
CA VAL A 62 -18.54 -15.62 -20.82
C VAL A 62 -19.80 -16.26 -20.26
N GLN A 63 -19.82 -16.69 -19.00
CA GLN A 63 -20.95 -17.42 -18.40
C GLN A 63 -20.85 -17.48 -16.86
N SER A 64 -22.00 -17.56 -16.16
CA SER A 64 -22.04 -18.00 -14.75
C SER A 64 -23.08 -19.10 -14.55
N CYS A 65 -22.78 -20.03 -13.62
CA CYS A 65 -23.64 -21.15 -13.26
C CYS A 65 -23.65 -21.32 -11.74
N ILE A 66 -24.82 -21.56 -11.16
CA ILE A 66 -24.95 -22.03 -9.76
C ILE A 66 -25.30 -23.51 -9.85
N THR A 67 -24.53 -24.37 -9.17
CA THR A 67 -24.83 -25.81 -9.05
C THR A 67 -25.25 -26.47 -10.38
N ASN A 68 -24.48 -26.23 -11.46
CA ASN A 68 -24.69 -26.77 -12.81
C ASN A 68 -25.99 -26.32 -13.54
N HIS A 69 -26.73 -25.34 -13.01
CA HIS A 69 -27.86 -24.73 -13.69
C HIS A 69 -27.51 -23.30 -14.15
N SER A 70 -27.99 -22.93 -15.34
CA SER A 70 -27.89 -21.57 -15.84
C SER A 70 -28.77 -20.63 -15.01
N VAL A 71 -28.24 -19.45 -14.71
CA VAL A 71 -28.91 -18.44 -13.87
C VAL A 71 -29.17 -17.21 -14.73
N SER A 72 -30.32 -16.55 -14.56
CA SER A 72 -30.57 -15.29 -15.26
C SER A 72 -29.67 -14.19 -14.71
N GLN A 73 -29.11 -13.42 -15.63
CA GLN A 73 -28.12 -12.39 -15.37
C GLN A 73 -28.56 -11.08 -16.02
N SER A 74 -28.36 -9.97 -15.33
CA SER A 74 -28.52 -8.64 -15.91
C SER A 74 -27.27 -7.81 -15.69
N LEU A 75 -26.74 -7.28 -16.79
CA LEU A 75 -25.65 -6.32 -16.82
C LEU A 75 -26.24 -4.92 -16.68
N CYS A 76 -25.81 -4.15 -15.69
CA CYS A 76 -26.13 -2.73 -15.57
C CYS A 76 -24.90 -1.88 -15.91
N PHE A 77 -25.04 -0.56 -15.98
CA PHE A 77 -23.93 0.40 -16.03
C PHE A 77 -24.37 1.60 -15.17
N PRO A 78 -23.63 2.01 -14.12
CA PRO A 78 -23.98 3.22 -13.40
C PRO A 78 -23.49 4.45 -14.19
N LYS A 79 -24.06 5.62 -13.91
CA LYS A 79 -23.85 6.87 -14.68
C LYS A 79 -22.40 7.38 -14.75
N HIS A 80 -21.47 6.83 -13.97
CA HIS A 80 -20.07 7.30 -13.88
C HIS A 80 -19.00 6.19 -13.90
N HIS A 81 -19.34 4.93 -14.19
CA HIS A 81 -18.35 3.85 -14.32
C HIS A 81 -18.59 3.01 -15.58
N THR A 82 -17.51 2.57 -16.23
CA THR A 82 -17.49 1.68 -17.40
C THR A 82 -17.78 0.21 -17.07
N SER A 83 -18.37 -0.07 -15.90
CA SER A 83 -18.26 -1.38 -15.24
C SER A 83 -19.51 -2.25 -15.35
N LEU A 84 -19.28 -3.56 -15.31
CA LEU A 84 -20.23 -4.63 -15.57
C LEU A 84 -20.81 -5.19 -14.25
N TRP A 85 -22.14 -5.36 -14.17
CA TRP A 85 -22.79 -5.87 -12.96
C TRP A 85 -23.20 -7.30 -13.20
N LEU A 86 -22.84 -8.21 -12.30
CA LEU A 86 -23.46 -9.52 -12.28
C LEU A 86 -24.55 -9.53 -11.21
N LYS A 87 -25.80 -9.31 -11.63
CA LYS A 87 -26.95 -9.60 -10.77
C LYS A 87 -27.45 -11.00 -11.10
N THR A 88 -27.15 -11.97 -10.24
CA THR A 88 -27.67 -13.34 -10.39
C THR A 88 -28.98 -13.47 -9.63
N PHE A 89 -30.06 -13.82 -10.33
CA PHE A 89 -31.36 -14.09 -9.73
C PHE A 89 -31.60 -15.60 -9.60
N GLN A 90 -31.99 -16.08 -8.43
CA GLN A 90 -32.56 -17.43 -8.31
C GLN A 90 -34.09 -17.35 -8.44
N PRO A 91 -34.71 -17.95 -9.47
CA PRO A 91 -36.15 -18.17 -9.46
C PRO A 91 -36.48 -19.34 -8.51
N GLY A 92 -37.08 -19.04 -7.37
CA GLY A 92 -38.06 -19.91 -6.68
C GLY A 92 -37.69 -21.36 -6.30
N PHE A 93 -36.43 -21.79 -6.28
CA PHE A 93 -36.05 -23.19 -6.01
C PHE A 93 -35.86 -23.52 -4.51
N LEU A 94 -36.69 -22.92 -3.63
CA LEU A 94 -36.59 -23.06 -2.17
C LEU A 94 -37.44 -24.20 -1.58
N GLN A 95 -38.17 -24.99 -2.38
CA GLN A 95 -39.21 -25.88 -1.85
C GLN A 95 -38.99 -27.40 -1.95
N SER A 96 -37.95 -27.92 -2.63
CA SER A 96 -37.88 -29.37 -2.90
C SER A 96 -36.68 -30.15 -2.35
N TRP A 97 -35.82 -29.57 -1.50
CA TRP A 97 -34.71 -30.30 -0.87
C TRP A 97 -34.74 -30.33 0.67
N PHE A 98 -35.91 -30.05 1.27
CA PHE A 98 -36.11 -30.29 2.70
C PHE A 98 -36.41 -31.77 2.94
N SER A 99 -35.38 -32.57 3.22
CA SER A 99 -35.48 -33.76 4.06
C SER A 99 -34.06 -34.23 4.44
N ILE A 100 -33.82 -34.26 5.76
CA ILE A 100 -32.71 -34.94 6.47
C ILE A 100 -31.42 -34.11 6.66
N TYR A 101 -31.41 -33.22 7.67
CA TYR A 101 -30.68 -33.36 8.94
C TYR A 101 -30.91 -32.09 9.79
N GLU A 102 -31.30 -32.26 11.06
CA GLU A 102 -31.54 -31.20 12.03
C GLU A 102 -30.25 -30.50 12.50
N GLN A 103 -30.40 -29.20 12.80
CA GLN A 103 -29.55 -28.32 13.62
C GLN A 103 -28.20 -27.83 13.06
N THR A 104 -28.26 -26.90 12.10
CA THR A 104 -27.80 -25.48 12.21
C THR A 104 -27.91 -24.86 10.82
N THR A 105 -28.71 -23.80 10.69
CA THR A 105 -29.01 -23.13 9.41
C THR A 105 -27.81 -22.31 8.92
N LEU A 106 -26.93 -22.94 8.13
CA LEU A 106 -25.91 -22.27 7.32
C LEU A 106 -25.98 -22.83 5.89
N HIS A 107 -26.54 -22.08 4.95
CA HIS A 107 -26.62 -22.51 3.54
C HIS A 107 -25.38 -22.03 2.78
N LEU A 108 -24.38 -22.90 2.62
CA LEU A 108 -23.24 -22.67 1.72
C LEU A 108 -23.66 -22.86 0.26
N LYS A 109 -23.46 -21.86 -0.59
CA LYS A 109 -23.74 -21.94 -2.03
C LYS A 109 -22.45 -21.83 -2.85
N LEU A 110 -22.27 -22.71 -3.84
CA LEU A 110 -21.19 -22.62 -4.83
C LEU A 110 -21.67 -21.90 -6.09
N LEU A 111 -20.99 -20.81 -6.44
CA LEU A 111 -21.18 -20.04 -7.67
C LEU A 111 -19.94 -20.16 -8.56
N TYR A 112 -20.12 -20.56 -9.81
CA TYR A 112 -19.06 -20.59 -10.82
C TYR A 112 -19.20 -19.42 -11.78
N ILE A 113 -18.09 -18.72 -12.04
CA ILE A 113 -18.02 -17.62 -13.00
C ILE A 113 -16.82 -17.82 -13.92
N PHE A 114 -17.04 -17.67 -15.22
CA PHE A 114 -16.03 -17.70 -16.27
C PHE A 114 -15.77 -16.27 -16.79
N PHE A 115 -14.51 -15.87 -16.89
CA PHE A 115 -14.12 -14.51 -17.28
C PHE A 115 -12.83 -14.47 -18.13
N VAL A 116 -12.64 -13.36 -18.86
CA VAL A 116 -11.41 -13.05 -19.58
C VAL A 116 -11.04 -11.58 -19.37
N CYS A 117 -9.93 -11.30 -18.71
CA CYS A 117 -9.43 -9.94 -18.45
C CYS A 117 -8.18 -9.62 -19.28
N LEU A 118 -8.03 -8.36 -19.71
CA LEU A 118 -6.74 -7.86 -20.14
C LEU A 118 -5.89 -7.50 -18.92
N PHE A 119 -4.60 -7.80 -19.02
CA PHE A 119 -3.59 -7.40 -18.06
C PHE A 119 -2.44 -6.70 -18.79
N PHE A 120 -1.83 -5.72 -18.14
CA PHE A 120 -0.66 -5.05 -18.70
C PHE A 120 0.59 -5.93 -18.49
N ILE A 121 1.07 -6.51 -19.58
CA ILE A 121 2.29 -7.33 -19.62
C ILE A 121 3.41 -6.52 -20.30
N TYR A 122 4.47 -6.26 -19.54
CA TYR A 122 5.85 -6.33 -20.04
C TYR A 122 6.34 -7.78 -19.87
N SER A 123 7.52 -8.16 -20.35
CA SER A 123 8.00 -9.56 -20.38
C SER A 123 7.89 -10.39 -19.07
N ASN A 124 7.51 -9.78 -17.94
CA ASN A 124 7.09 -10.39 -16.68
C ASN A 124 5.68 -9.89 -16.27
N CYS A 125 4.83 -10.79 -15.75
CA CYS A 125 3.48 -10.45 -15.26
C CYS A 125 3.47 -10.24 -13.74
N PHE A 126 2.79 -9.21 -13.26
CA PHE A 126 2.46 -9.04 -11.85
C PHE A 126 1.11 -8.35 -11.67
N CYS A 127 0.46 -8.62 -10.54
CA CYS A 127 -0.80 -7.96 -10.18
C CYS A 127 -0.66 -7.18 -8.88
N LEU A 128 -1.33 -6.03 -8.82
CA LEU A 128 -1.48 -5.21 -7.62
C LEU A 128 -2.97 -4.92 -7.43
N GLN A 129 -3.52 -5.29 -6.26
CA GLN A 129 -4.97 -5.29 -6.06
C GLN A 129 -5.48 -4.25 -5.06
N GLN A 130 -4.63 -3.74 -4.16
CA GLN A 130 -5.01 -2.68 -3.23
C GLN A 130 -5.15 -1.35 -3.98
N ALA A 131 -6.18 -0.52 -3.73
CA ALA A 131 -7.30 -0.76 -2.80
C ALA A 131 -8.41 -1.63 -3.41
N THR A 132 -8.82 -1.36 -4.64
CA THR A 132 -10.00 -1.96 -5.25
C THR A 132 -9.76 -2.41 -6.68
N HIS A 133 -8.60 -3.00 -6.97
CA HIS A 133 -8.30 -3.49 -8.32
C HIS A 133 -8.57 -5.01 -8.48
N CYS A 134 -8.85 -5.75 -7.40
CA CYS A 134 -9.15 -7.19 -7.49
C CYS A 134 -10.34 -7.47 -8.41
N ARG A 135 -11.32 -6.55 -8.44
CA ARG A 135 -12.44 -6.53 -9.38
C ARG A 135 -12.08 -6.52 -10.86
N SER A 136 -10.90 -6.04 -11.22
CA SER A 136 -10.40 -6.05 -12.60
C SER A 136 -9.81 -7.41 -12.99
N MET A 137 -9.52 -8.26 -12.00
CA MET A 137 -8.98 -9.60 -12.19
C MET A 137 -10.03 -10.68 -12.11
N ILE A 138 -10.89 -10.63 -11.09
CA ILE A 138 -11.94 -11.62 -10.88
C ILE A 138 -13.24 -10.97 -10.39
N PRO A 139 -14.40 -11.57 -10.70
CA PRO A 139 -15.63 -11.30 -9.96
C PRO A 139 -15.42 -11.61 -8.48
N CYS A 140 -15.52 -10.60 -7.62
CA CYS A 140 -15.38 -10.77 -6.18
C CYS A 140 -16.17 -9.72 -5.39
N GLN A 141 -16.35 -9.97 -4.10
CA GLN A 141 -16.76 -8.92 -3.16
C GLN A 141 -15.52 -8.09 -2.82
N ASP A 142 -15.21 -7.12 -3.70
CA ASP A 142 -14.01 -6.30 -3.58
C ASP A 142 -14.19 -5.20 -2.53
N SER A 143 -14.15 -5.62 -1.27
CA SER A 143 -14.24 -4.82 -0.05
C SER A 143 -13.38 -5.48 1.02
N PRO A 144 -12.58 -4.71 1.79
CA PRO A 144 -11.79 -5.29 2.86
C PRO A 144 -12.66 -5.83 4.01
N SER A 145 -13.97 -5.50 4.05
CA SER A 145 -14.94 -6.08 4.98
C SER A 145 -15.13 -7.61 4.81
N VAL A 146 -14.75 -8.18 3.67
CA VAL A 146 -14.91 -9.61 3.37
C VAL A 146 -13.53 -10.28 3.34
N LYS A 147 -13.36 -11.31 4.19
CA LYS A 147 -12.18 -12.18 4.19
C LYS A 147 -12.53 -13.60 3.78
N HIS A 148 -11.67 -14.22 2.97
CA HIS A 148 -11.82 -15.57 2.47
C HIS A 148 -10.48 -16.31 2.37
N THR A 149 -10.52 -17.63 2.43
CA THR A 149 -9.37 -18.47 2.02
C THR A 149 -9.36 -18.66 0.51
N TYR A 150 -8.25 -19.12 -0.08
CA TYR A 150 -8.26 -19.50 -1.49
C TYR A 150 -7.35 -20.66 -1.85
N TYR A 151 -7.71 -21.32 -2.94
CA TYR A 151 -6.86 -22.26 -3.66
C TYR A 151 -6.77 -21.83 -5.11
N ALA A 152 -5.59 -21.92 -5.71
CA ALA A 152 -5.36 -21.48 -7.08
C ALA A 152 -4.56 -22.49 -7.90
N GLN A 153 -4.86 -22.56 -9.18
CA GLN A 153 -4.10 -23.26 -10.20
C GLN A 153 -3.77 -22.28 -11.32
N VAL A 154 -2.48 -22.06 -11.59
CA VAL A 154 -2.02 -21.09 -12.59
C VAL A 154 -1.23 -21.80 -13.68
N SER A 155 -1.78 -21.86 -14.89
CA SER A 155 -1.10 -22.39 -16.08
C SER A 155 -0.26 -21.30 -16.74
N VAL A 156 1.06 -21.54 -16.84
CA VAL A 156 2.05 -20.66 -17.49
C VAL A 156 2.95 -21.45 -18.46
N PRO A 157 3.61 -20.82 -19.45
CA PRO A 157 4.67 -21.45 -20.23
C PRO A 157 5.73 -22.08 -19.30
N LYS A 158 6.24 -23.27 -19.66
CA LYS A 158 7.10 -24.09 -18.78
C LYS A 158 8.44 -23.44 -18.41
N GLU A 159 8.88 -22.44 -19.17
CA GLU A 159 10.06 -21.63 -18.92
C GLU A 159 9.86 -20.55 -17.84
N LEU A 160 8.62 -20.34 -17.39
CA LEU A 160 8.25 -19.37 -16.36
C LEU A 160 7.86 -20.06 -15.04
N VAL A 161 7.93 -19.28 -13.96
CA VAL A 161 7.56 -19.70 -12.60
C VAL A 161 6.46 -18.81 -12.09
N ALA A 162 5.28 -19.37 -11.81
CA ALA A 162 4.24 -18.62 -11.12
C ALA A 162 4.48 -18.63 -9.61
N LEU A 163 4.11 -17.54 -8.95
CA LEU A 163 4.09 -17.34 -7.51
C LEU A 163 2.81 -16.60 -7.15
N MET A 164 2.27 -16.83 -5.96
CA MET A 164 1.09 -16.14 -5.45
C MET A 164 1.25 -15.75 -3.98
N SER A 165 0.35 -14.91 -3.47
CA SER A 165 0.21 -14.58 -2.03
C SER A 165 -0.34 -15.74 -1.19
N ALA A 166 0.29 -16.91 -1.31
CA ALA A 166 -0.14 -18.20 -0.79
C ALA A 166 1.04 -19.17 -0.69
N LEU A 167 0.85 -20.26 0.06
CA LEU A 167 1.81 -21.35 0.13
C LEU A 167 1.82 -22.14 -1.19
N HIS A 168 3.00 -22.48 -1.69
CA HIS A 168 3.15 -23.33 -2.87
C HIS A 168 2.70 -24.78 -2.57
N ASP A 169 1.82 -25.33 -3.40
CA ASP A 169 1.20 -26.66 -3.25
C ASP A 169 1.56 -27.60 -4.43
N GLY A 170 2.78 -27.42 -4.95
CA GLY A 170 3.34 -28.22 -6.03
C GLY A 170 3.01 -27.73 -7.43
N GLN A 171 3.56 -28.43 -8.42
CA GLN A 171 3.36 -28.13 -9.85
C GLN A 171 3.20 -29.41 -10.65
N VAL A 172 2.48 -29.35 -11.77
CA VAL A 172 2.31 -30.46 -12.71
C VAL A 172 2.40 -29.95 -14.15
N PRO A 173 2.84 -30.77 -15.12
CA PRO A 173 2.67 -30.44 -16.55
C PRO A 173 1.18 -30.17 -16.85
N ASP A 174 0.89 -29.18 -17.70
CA ASP A 174 -0.49 -28.90 -18.08
C ASP A 174 -1.02 -30.04 -18.98
N PRO A 175 -2.09 -30.76 -18.56
CA PRO A 175 -2.63 -31.87 -19.34
C PRO A 175 -3.20 -31.44 -20.70
N SER A 176 -3.57 -30.16 -20.84
CA SER A 176 -4.14 -29.59 -22.07
C SER A 176 -3.09 -29.01 -23.02
N ASP A 177 -1.88 -28.73 -22.53
CA ASP A 177 -0.80 -28.14 -23.31
C ASP A 177 0.59 -28.52 -22.76
N SER A 178 1.28 -29.43 -23.46
CA SER A 178 2.60 -29.92 -23.07
C SER A 178 3.72 -28.86 -23.00
N SER A 179 3.49 -27.66 -23.55
CA SER A 179 4.43 -26.55 -23.45
C SER A 179 4.33 -25.78 -22.12
N ARG A 180 3.37 -26.15 -21.25
CA ARG A 180 3.00 -25.39 -20.06
C ARG A 180 3.08 -26.22 -18.78
N VAL A 181 3.14 -25.50 -17.66
CA VAL A 181 3.12 -26.04 -16.30
C VAL A 181 2.02 -25.35 -15.52
N ILE A 182 1.29 -26.13 -14.72
CA ILE A 182 0.30 -25.64 -13.76
C ILE A 182 0.96 -25.61 -12.38
N TYR A 183 1.10 -24.42 -11.81
CA TYR A 183 1.50 -24.22 -10.41
C TYR A 183 0.26 -24.16 -9.53
N ARG A 184 0.35 -24.72 -8.32
CA ARG A 184 -0.76 -24.79 -7.36
C ARG A 184 -0.42 -24.02 -6.10
N PHE A 185 -1.41 -23.33 -5.54
CA PHE A 185 -1.23 -22.50 -4.36
C PHE A 185 -2.40 -22.64 -3.40
N ARG A 186 -2.10 -22.58 -2.09
CA ARG A 186 -3.08 -22.64 -1.02
C ARG A 186 -2.84 -21.52 -0.02
N GLN A 187 -3.85 -20.67 0.19
CA GLN A 187 -3.90 -19.69 1.25
C GLN A 187 -4.89 -20.16 2.32
N PRO A 188 -4.42 -20.83 3.39
CA PRO A 188 -5.28 -21.39 4.42
C PRO A 188 -5.78 -20.36 5.44
N VAL A 189 -5.14 -19.18 5.52
CA VAL A 189 -5.56 -18.09 6.40
C VAL A 189 -6.47 -17.14 5.62
N SER A 190 -7.57 -16.70 6.23
CA SER A 190 -8.52 -15.80 5.56
C SER A 190 -7.89 -14.43 5.28
N VAL A 191 -7.93 -14.00 4.01
CA VAL A 191 -7.38 -12.72 3.52
C VAL A 191 -8.46 -11.92 2.79
N THR A 192 -8.25 -10.62 2.61
CA THR A 192 -9.12 -9.78 1.76
C THR A 192 -8.80 -9.98 0.27
N SER A 193 -9.75 -9.65 -0.60
CA SER A 193 -9.55 -9.69 -2.07
C SER A 193 -8.36 -8.83 -2.53
N SER A 194 -8.11 -7.70 -1.86
CA SER A 194 -6.98 -6.79 -2.13
C SER A 194 -5.60 -7.39 -1.89
N SER A 195 -5.50 -8.55 -1.22
CA SER A 195 -4.24 -9.26 -0.94
C SER A 195 -3.92 -10.37 -1.95
N LEU A 196 -4.78 -10.64 -2.94
CA LEU A 196 -4.56 -11.66 -3.97
C LEU A 196 -3.53 -11.20 -5.00
N THR A 197 -2.39 -11.87 -5.15
CA THR A 197 -1.41 -11.50 -6.18
C THR A 197 -0.82 -12.70 -6.92
N GLU A 198 -0.31 -12.43 -8.12
CA GLU A 198 0.46 -13.35 -8.96
C GLU A 198 1.76 -12.66 -9.40
N SER A 199 2.88 -13.39 -9.43
CA SER A 199 4.13 -12.90 -10.04
C SER A 199 5.15 -14.01 -10.33
N CYS A 200 6.33 -13.63 -10.82
CA CYS A 200 7.49 -14.49 -11.10
C CYS A 200 8.73 -13.87 -10.44
N PHE A 201 9.61 -14.70 -9.84
CA PHE A 201 10.95 -14.40 -9.29
C PHE A 201 11.05 -14.36 -7.74
N LEU A 202 12.25 -14.57 -7.19
CA LEU A 202 12.53 -14.56 -5.74
C LEU A 202 13.92 -13.97 -5.44
N LEU A 203 14.04 -13.22 -4.35
CA LEU A 203 15.32 -12.85 -3.74
C LEU A 203 15.17 -12.74 -2.21
N THR A 204 16.08 -13.33 -1.44
CA THR A 204 16.11 -13.20 0.02
C THR A 204 17.05 -12.07 0.48
N VAL A 205 16.63 -11.30 1.48
CA VAL A 205 17.41 -10.19 2.07
C VAL A 205 17.89 -10.57 3.47
N TYR A 206 19.17 -10.32 3.78
CA TYR A 206 19.92 -10.88 4.93
C TYR A 206 19.47 -10.39 6.33
N GLN A 207 18.47 -9.51 6.47
CA GLN A 207 17.97 -9.01 7.77
C GLN A 207 16.50 -9.36 8.05
N THR A 208 15.81 -9.95 7.08
CA THR A 208 14.37 -10.21 7.15
C THR A 208 14.00 -11.07 8.36
N GLU A 209 14.75 -12.13 8.65
CA GLU A 209 14.49 -13.03 9.77
C GLU A 209 14.61 -12.33 11.14
N THR A 210 15.59 -11.45 11.31
CA THR A 210 15.76 -10.70 12.57
C THR A 210 14.62 -9.71 12.78
N MET A 211 14.20 -9.03 11.71
CA MET A 211 13.04 -8.13 11.76
C MET A 211 11.76 -8.91 12.06
N LEU A 212 11.58 -10.09 11.45
CA LEU A 212 10.42 -10.95 11.67
C LEU A 212 10.34 -11.42 13.12
N LYS A 213 11.43 -11.94 13.69
CA LYS A 213 11.50 -12.33 15.11
C LYS A 213 11.23 -11.16 16.06
N THR A 214 11.74 -9.97 15.71
CA THR A 214 11.49 -8.75 16.49
C THR A 214 10.00 -8.41 16.44
N ALA A 215 9.39 -8.43 15.26
CA ALA A 215 7.96 -8.19 15.08
C ALA A 215 7.12 -9.23 15.84
N GLU A 216 7.47 -10.52 15.81
CA GLU A 216 6.77 -11.57 16.56
C GLU A 216 6.80 -11.33 18.08
N SER A 217 7.95 -10.87 18.60
CA SER A 217 8.08 -10.54 20.01
C SER A 217 7.14 -9.40 20.45
N LEU A 218 6.97 -8.41 19.57
CA LEU A 218 6.13 -7.23 19.78
C LEU A 218 4.64 -7.57 19.61
N ALA A 219 4.28 -8.16 18.47
CA ALA A 219 2.89 -8.24 17.99
C ALA A 219 2.22 -9.61 18.25
N GLY A 220 3.00 -10.65 18.58
CA GLY A 220 2.51 -12.03 18.74
C GLY A 220 2.93 -12.95 17.57
N PRO A 221 2.49 -14.22 17.56
CA PRO A 221 2.99 -15.21 16.60
C PRO A 221 2.74 -14.83 15.13
N TYR A 222 3.68 -15.17 14.25
CA TYR A 222 3.48 -15.10 12.80
C TYR A 222 2.65 -16.29 12.30
N VAL A 223 1.50 -16.03 11.68
CA VAL A 223 0.50 -17.08 11.35
C VAL A 223 0.50 -17.54 9.89
N TRP A 224 1.35 -16.97 9.04
CA TRP A 224 1.28 -17.16 7.58
C TRP A 224 2.23 -18.23 7.04
N GLY A 225 2.98 -18.90 7.92
CA GLY A 225 3.95 -19.93 7.54
C GLY A 225 5.25 -19.32 7.01
N GLN A 226 5.29 -18.99 5.72
CA GLN A 226 6.46 -18.43 5.06
C GLN A 226 6.40 -16.90 4.96
N TYR A 227 7.55 -16.24 4.97
CA TYR A 227 7.68 -14.82 4.65
C TYR A 227 8.73 -14.66 3.54
N ASP A 228 8.26 -14.66 2.29
CA ASP A 228 9.12 -14.47 1.13
C ASP A 228 9.09 -13.02 0.64
N LEU A 229 10.17 -12.61 -0.03
CA LEU A 229 10.30 -11.32 -0.68
C LEU A 229 10.45 -11.51 -2.19
N LEU A 230 9.69 -10.74 -2.95
CA LEU A 230 9.83 -10.61 -4.39
C LEU A 230 10.23 -9.19 -4.76
N VAL A 231 11.43 -9.05 -5.33
CA VAL A 231 11.89 -7.79 -5.91
C VAL A 231 11.26 -7.61 -7.28
N MET A 232 10.39 -6.61 -7.39
CA MET A 232 9.64 -6.33 -8.59
C MET A 232 10.50 -5.67 -9.68
N PRO A 233 10.05 -5.66 -10.94
CA PRO A 233 10.63 -4.79 -11.96
C PRO A 233 10.60 -3.31 -11.56
N PRO A 234 11.47 -2.45 -12.13
CA PRO A 234 11.56 -1.04 -11.77
C PRO A 234 10.26 -0.25 -11.91
N SER A 235 9.32 -0.68 -12.77
CA SER A 235 8.02 -0.03 -12.95
C SER A 235 7.05 -0.21 -11.78
N PHE A 236 7.38 -1.02 -10.76
CA PHE A 236 6.54 -1.22 -9.59
C PHE A 236 6.25 0.11 -8.87
N PRO A 237 4.96 0.47 -8.69
CA PRO A 237 4.57 1.83 -8.32
C PRO A 237 4.74 2.20 -6.83
N TYR A 238 4.93 1.24 -5.94
CA TYR A 238 4.97 1.45 -4.48
C TYR A 238 6.35 1.11 -3.87
N GLY A 239 6.50 1.34 -2.56
CA GLY A 239 7.69 0.91 -1.81
C GLY A 239 7.69 -0.61 -1.63
N GLY A 240 6.63 -1.12 -1.01
CA GLY A 240 6.31 -2.53 -0.99
C GLY A 240 4.81 -2.75 -1.13
N MET A 241 4.42 -4.01 -1.05
CA MET A 241 3.04 -4.44 -0.89
C MET A 241 3.05 -5.70 -0.02
N GLU A 242 2.27 -5.68 1.04
CA GLU A 242 2.20 -6.63 2.14
C GLU A 242 1.48 -7.94 1.81
N ASN A 243 1.55 -8.38 0.56
CA ASN A 243 0.94 -9.62 0.08
C ASN A 243 1.33 -10.80 1.01
N PRO A 244 0.36 -11.46 1.66
CA PRO A 244 0.63 -12.54 2.59
C PRO A 244 1.49 -13.62 1.96
N CYS A 245 2.46 -14.14 2.72
CA CYS A 245 3.44 -15.14 2.29
C CYS A 245 4.49 -14.66 1.26
N LEU A 246 4.24 -13.59 0.50
CA LEU A 246 5.11 -13.13 -0.60
C LEU A 246 5.05 -11.62 -0.78
N THR A 247 5.74 -10.89 0.08
CA THR A 247 5.81 -9.42 0.03
C THR A 247 6.50 -8.96 -1.26
N PHE A 248 5.88 -8.00 -1.96
CA PHE A 248 6.50 -7.35 -3.12
C PHE A 248 7.29 -6.15 -2.67
N VAL A 249 8.47 -5.91 -3.25
CA VAL A 249 9.29 -4.73 -2.96
C VAL A 249 9.83 -4.10 -4.24
N THR A 250 9.91 -2.77 -4.26
CA THR A 250 10.58 -2.04 -5.34
C THR A 250 12.08 -2.36 -5.38
N PRO A 251 12.71 -2.44 -6.56
CA PRO A 251 14.17 -2.61 -6.64
C PRO A 251 14.91 -1.37 -6.12
N THR A 252 14.22 -0.24 -5.95
CA THR A 252 14.82 0.99 -5.39
C THR A 252 15.23 0.87 -3.92
N VAL A 253 14.80 -0.18 -3.19
CA VAL A 253 15.30 -0.48 -1.84
C VAL A 253 16.69 -1.12 -1.85
N LEU A 254 17.17 -1.60 -3.02
CA LEU A 254 18.48 -2.24 -3.18
C LEU A 254 19.60 -1.19 -3.25
N ALA A 255 19.78 -0.41 -2.19
CA ALA A 255 20.82 0.60 -2.09
C ALA A 255 22.25 0.03 -1.99
N GLY A 256 22.38 -1.28 -1.70
CA GLY A 256 23.66 -1.97 -1.53
C GLY A 256 24.25 -1.92 -0.11
N ASP A 257 23.68 -1.11 0.78
CA ASP A 257 24.13 -0.87 2.16
C ASP A 257 23.07 -1.20 3.23
N LYS A 258 21.90 -1.70 2.82
CA LYS A 258 20.73 -2.01 3.67
C LYS A 258 20.05 -0.79 4.30
N SER A 259 20.43 0.44 3.93
CA SER A 259 19.89 1.68 4.52
C SER A 259 18.37 1.88 4.31
N LEU A 260 17.79 1.18 3.34
CA LEU A 260 16.36 1.23 3.00
C LEU A 260 15.57 0.00 3.48
N ALA A 261 16.17 -0.84 4.33
CA ALA A 261 15.52 -2.03 4.88
C ALA A 261 14.32 -1.71 5.79
N GLY A 262 14.12 -0.45 6.18
CA GLY A 262 12.90 -0.01 6.88
C GLY A 262 11.61 -0.33 6.12
N VAL A 263 11.65 -0.36 4.77
CA VAL A 263 10.50 -0.81 3.96
C VAL A 263 10.18 -2.27 4.27
N ILE A 264 11.18 -3.15 4.43
CA ILE A 264 10.94 -4.56 4.78
C ILE A 264 10.31 -4.67 6.17
N ALA A 265 10.78 -3.89 7.15
CA ALA A 265 10.17 -3.87 8.48
C ALA A 265 8.69 -3.41 8.44
N HIS A 266 8.35 -2.50 7.54
CA HIS A 266 6.98 -2.04 7.29
C HIS A 266 6.11 -3.19 6.77
N GLU A 267 6.54 -3.84 5.70
CA GLU A 267 5.79 -4.97 5.11
C GLU A 267 5.68 -6.18 6.06
N ILE A 268 6.71 -6.43 6.89
CA ILE A 268 6.64 -7.43 7.97
C ILE A 268 5.53 -7.08 8.94
N SER A 269 5.45 -5.82 9.38
CA SER A 269 4.49 -5.35 10.39
C SER A 269 3.03 -5.52 9.94
N HIS A 270 2.77 -5.33 8.64
CA HIS A 270 1.45 -5.58 8.06
C HIS A 270 0.92 -7.01 8.23
N SER A 271 1.81 -7.98 8.47
CA SER A 271 1.42 -9.36 8.79
C SER A 271 0.48 -9.44 10.00
N TRP A 272 0.49 -8.44 10.88
CA TRP A 272 -0.47 -8.26 11.96
C TRP A 272 -1.47 -7.13 11.69
N THR A 273 -0.97 -5.94 11.32
CA THR A 273 -1.78 -4.72 11.15
C THR A 273 -2.04 -4.43 9.68
N GLY A 274 -3.13 -5.00 9.16
CA GLY A 274 -3.48 -4.96 7.74
C GLY A 274 -3.95 -6.33 7.28
N ASN A 275 -3.09 -7.35 7.41
CA ASN A 275 -3.42 -8.71 6.98
C ASN A 275 -4.27 -9.46 8.02
N LEU A 276 -3.83 -9.47 9.29
CA LEU A 276 -4.53 -10.20 10.35
C LEU A 276 -5.71 -9.39 10.90
N VAL A 277 -5.48 -8.13 11.25
CA VAL A 277 -6.52 -7.14 11.60
C VAL A 277 -6.61 -6.12 10.47
N THR A 278 -7.78 -6.03 9.82
CA THR A 278 -7.95 -5.23 8.61
C THR A 278 -8.95 -4.10 8.82
N ASN A 279 -8.70 -2.92 8.28
CA ASN A 279 -9.70 -1.87 8.16
C ASN A 279 -11.00 -2.38 7.52
N ARG A 280 -12.16 -1.98 8.06
CA ARG A 280 -13.47 -2.45 7.56
C ARG A 280 -13.82 -1.90 6.17
N ASN A 281 -13.42 -0.66 5.89
CA ASN A 281 -13.51 0.01 4.59
C ASN A 281 -12.30 0.94 4.45
N TRP A 282 -12.12 1.55 3.28
CA TRP A 282 -10.95 2.40 3.00
C TRP A 282 -10.95 3.75 3.73
N GLU A 283 -12.07 4.17 4.33
CA GLU A 283 -12.12 5.37 5.19
C GLU A 283 -11.34 5.12 6.51
N HIS A 284 -11.24 3.86 6.93
CA HIS A 284 -10.49 3.45 8.11
C HIS A 284 -9.06 2.98 7.78
N PHE A 285 -8.52 3.31 6.60
CA PHE A 285 -7.22 2.82 6.14
C PHE A 285 -6.05 3.15 7.09
N TRP A 286 -6.16 4.24 7.86
CA TRP A 286 -5.18 4.57 8.89
C TRP A 286 -5.00 3.48 9.96
N LEU A 287 -6.00 2.61 10.19
CA LEU A 287 -5.88 1.50 11.13
C LEU A 287 -4.85 0.48 10.67
N ASN A 288 -4.70 0.29 9.36
CA ASN A 288 -3.61 -0.51 8.80
C ASN A 288 -2.32 0.31 8.92
N GLU A 289 -2.24 1.44 8.23
CA GLU A 289 -0.98 2.14 8.01
C GLU A 289 -0.39 2.77 9.27
N GLY A 290 -1.21 3.44 10.08
CA GLY A 290 -0.76 4.07 11.31
C GLY A 290 -0.17 3.06 12.29
N HIS A 291 -0.83 1.91 12.47
CA HIS A 291 -0.33 0.84 13.34
C HIS A 291 0.89 0.14 12.74
N THR A 292 0.93 -0.07 11.43
CA THR A 292 2.09 -0.64 10.75
C THR A 292 3.31 0.25 10.91
N VAL A 293 3.19 1.57 10.68
CA VAL A 293 4.29 2.52 10.91
C VAL A 293 4.70 2.55 12.38
N TYR A 294 3.75 2.40 13.31
CA TYR A 294 4.06 2.30 14.74
C TYR A 294 4.91 1.06 15.04
N ILE A 295 4.53 -0.13 14.55
CA ILE A 295 5.29 -1.36 14.74
C ILE A 295 6.63 -1.32 14.00
N GLU A 296 6.68 -0.80 12.76
CA GLU A 296 7.91 -0.60 11.99
C GLU A 296 8.94 0.20 12.79
N ARG A 297 8.50 1.31 13.38
CA ARG A 297 9.35 2.19 14.18
C ARG A 297 9.73 1.54 15.52
N MET A 298 8.87 0.69 16.09
CA MET A 298 9.22 -0.13 17.26
C MET A 298 10.24 -1.23 16.92
N ILE A 299 10.21 -1.82 15.73
CA ILE A 299 11.27 -2.74 15.26
C ILE A 299 12.59 -1.98 15.20
N ALA A 300 12.61 -0.78 14.62
CA ALA A 300 13.81 0.08 14.59
C ALA A 300 14.33 0.41 16.00
N ARG A 301 13.42 0.64 16.97
CA ARG A 301 13.77 0.82 18.38
C ARG A 301 14.48 -0.39 18.97
N CYS A 302 13.91 -1.57 18.77
CA CYS A 302 14.43 -2.82 19.32
C CYS A 302 15.74 -3.26 18.67
N MET A 303 15.89 -3.03 17.37
CA MET A 303 17.08 -3.44 16.62
C MET A 303 18.24 -2.46 16.76
N GLU A 304 17.95 -1.17 16.94
CA GLU A 304 18.98 -0.13 16.96
C GLU A 304 18.88 0.76 18.21
N SER A 305 17.88 1.65 18.30
CA SER A 305 17.73 2.53 19.47
C SER A 305 16.41 3.32 19.49
N GLU A 306 16.04 3.79 20.68
CA GLU A 306 14.96 4.78 20.84
C GLU A 306 15.22 6.08 20.07
N HIS A 307 16.48 6.53 20.00
CA HIS A 307 16.83 7.71 19.20
C HIS A 307 16.48 7.52 17.72
N LEU A 308 16.72 6.34 17.14
CA LEU A 308 16.36 6.06 15.75
C LEU A 308 14.84 6.04 15.55
N ARG A 309 14.09 5.48 16.51
CA ARG A 309 12.61 5.48 16.47
C ARG A 309 12.07 6.91 16.37
N GLN A 310 12.54 7.78 17.26
CA GLN A 310 12.10 9.17 17.32
C GLN A 310 12.61 9.98 16.11
N PHE A 311 13.83 9.71 15.65
CA PHE A 311 14.37 10.28 14.41
C PHE A 311 13.51 9.93 13.18
N LYS A 312 13.06 8.68 13.05
CA LYS A 312 12.09 8.28 12.02
C LYS A 312 10.76 9.01 12.17
N GLY A 313 10.29 9.25 13.40
CA GLY A 313 9.11 10.08 13.68
C GLY A 313 9.26 11.54 13.23
N ILE A 314 10.45 12.14 13.40
CA ILE A 314 10.78 13.48 12.88
C ILE A 314 10.74 13.49 11.35
N GLY A 315 11.29 12.46 10.70
CA GLY A 315 11.17 12.24 9.25
C GLY A 315 9.72 12.19 8.79
N GLY A 316 8.94 11.31 9.41
CA GLY A 316 7.52 11.11 9.10
C GLY A 316 6.65 12.35 9.28
N TRP A 317 6.90 13.16 10.31
CA TRP A 317 6.20 14.42 10.49
C TRP A 317 6.40 15.40 9.32
N LYS A 318 7.60 15.41 8.72
CA LYS A 318 7.89 16.24 7.54
C LYS A 318 7.19 15.70 6.29
N GLU A 319 7.17 14.38 6.10
CA GLU A 319 6.43 13.75 5.00
C GLU A 319 4.91 14.00 5.12
N LEU A 320 4.36 14.07 6.34
CA LEU A 320 2.98 14.50 6.59
C LEU A 320 2.78 15.96 6.15
N GLN A 321 3.69 16.85 6.55
CA GLN A 321 3.63 18.26 6.18
C GLN A 321 3.69 18.45 4.66
N GLU A 322 4.53 17.69 3.95
CA GLU A 322 4.60 17.70 2.49
C GLU A 322 3.28 17.27 1.84
N SER A 323 2.68 16.17 2.30
CA SER A 323 1.37 15.72 1.82
C SER A 323 0.27 16.77 2.08
N VAL A 324 0.20 17.31 3.29
CA VAL A 324 -0.79 18.35 3.64
C VAL A 324 -0.61 19.60 2.78
N ASN A 325 0.63 20.00 2.50
CA ASN A 325 0.91 21.13 1.61
C ASN A 325 0.51 20.82 0.16
N GLN A 326 0.69 19.58 -0.31
CA GLN A 326 0.32 19.15 -1.66
C GLN A 326 -1.20 19.10 -1.85
N PHE A 327 -1.95 18.58 -0.89
CA PHE A 327 -3.41 18.53 -0.95
C PHE A 327 -4.07 19.88 -0.64
N GLY A 328 -3.43 20.69 0.20
CA GLY A 328 -3.98 21.88 0.82
C GLY A 328 -4.54 21.59 2.22
N ALA A 329 -4.29 22.49 3.19
CA ALA A 329 -4.61 22.29 4.60
C ALA A 329 -6.11 22.11 4.91
N ASN A 330 -7.00 22.53 4.01
CA ASN A 330 -8.45 22.40 4.17
C ASN A 330 -9.04 21.22 3.37
N ASN A 331 -8.20 20.43 2.70
CA ASN A 331 -8.65 19.32 1.87
C ASN A 331 -9.08 18.15 2.76
N VAL A 332 -10.32 17.68 2.61
CA VAL A 332 -10.91 16.61 3.42
C VAL A 332 -10.17 15.27 3.29
N LEU A 333 -9.39 15.05 2.23
CA LEU A 333 -8.53 13.88 2.08
C LEU A 333 -7.32 13.89 3.04
N THR A 334 -7.10 14.98 3.76
CA THR A 334 -6.12 15.07 4.85
C THR A 334 -6.71 14.74 6.23
N ASN A 335 -7.99 14.38 6.29
CA ASN A 335 -8.59 13.77 7.47
C ASN A 335 -7.95 12.40 7.72
N LEU A 336 -7.84 11.98 8.98
CA LEU A 336 -7.38 10.63 9.32
C LEU A 336 -8.44 9.58 8.96
N VAL A 337 -9.72 9.96 9.08
CA VAL A 337 -10.89 9.22 8.60
C VAL A 337 -11.60 10.09 7.54
N PRO A 338 -11.19 10.02 6.26
CA PRO A 338 -11.82 10.78 5.18
C PRO A 338 -13.19 10.18 4.81
N ASN A 339 -14.04 10.99 4.17
CA ASN A 339 -15.24 10.47 3.49
C ASN A 339 -14.87 10.14 2.05
N LEU A 340 -15.07 8.88 1.64
CA LEU A 340 -14.69 8.39 0.31
C LEU A 340 -15.89 8.18 -0.64
N HIS A 341 -17.07 8.70 -0.30
CA HIS A 341 -18.21 8.68 -1.20
C HIS A 341 -17.91 9.43 -2.50
N GLU A 342 -18.02 8.75 -3.65
CA GLU A 342 -17.70 9.28 -4.99
C GLU A 342 -16.24 9.76 -5.15
N VAL A 343 -15.33 9.25 -4.33
CA VAL A 343 -13.89 9.50 -4.44
C VAL A 343 -13.18 8.23 -4.89
N ASP A 344 -12.35 8.33 -5.93
CA ASP A 344 -11.43 7.26 -6.29
C ASP A 344 -10.39 7.08 -5.18
N THR A 345 -10.24 5.87 -4.67
CA THR A 345 -9.29 5.54 -3.58
C THR A 345 -7.85 5.89 -3.93
N ASP A 346 -7.47 5.78 -5.21
CA ASP A 346 -6.12 6.14 -5.67
C ASP A 346 -5.83 7.65 -5.55
N GLU A 347 -6.87 8.49 -5.54
CA GLU A 347 -6.75 9.93 -5.31
C GLU A 347 -6.62 10.28 -3.82
N ALA A 348 -7.11 9.41 -2.93
CA ALA A 348 -7.01 9.57 -1.48
C ALA A 348 -5.67 9.07 -0.91
N PHE A 349 -4.98 8.17 -1.62
CA PHE A 349 -3.69 7.64 -1.18
C PHE A 349 -2.61 8.71 -1.07
N SER A 350 -2.00 8.75 0.11
CA SER A 350 -0.99 9.73 0.51
C SER A 350 -0.24 9.25 1.75
N SER A 351 0.73 10.03 2.25
CA SER A 351 1.37 9.74 3.55
C SER A 351 0.50 10.11 4.76
N VAL A 352 -0.70 10.70 4.57
CA VAL A 352 -1.59 11.10 5.67
C VAL A 352 -1.99 9.94 6.58
N PRO A 353 -2.60 8.83 6.09
CA PRO A 353 -3.02 7.72 6.95
C PRO A 353 -1.83 7.06 7.70
N TYR A 354 -0.65 7.07 7.08
CA TYR A 354 0.60 6.58 7.66
C TYR A 354 1.06 7.45 8.82
N GLU A 355 1.32 8.74 8.55
CA GLU A 355 2.06 9.60 9.47
C GLU A 355 1.16 10.32 10.46
N LYS A 356 -0.06 10.69 10.06
CA LYS A 356 -1.06 11.23 10.99
C LYS A 356 -1.60 10.12 11.90
N GLY A 357 -1.73 8.90 11.37
CA GLY A 357 -2.04 7.70 12.15
C GLY A 357 -0.95 7.35 13.17
N PHE A 358 0.31 7.30 12.73
CA PHE A 358 1.44 7.14 13.65
C PHE A 358 1.49 8.24 14.72
N ALA A 359 1.32 9.51 14.32
CA ALA A 359 1.37 10.63 15.26
C ALA A 359 0.30 10.53 16.36
N LEU A 360 -0.91 10.04 16.01
CA LEU A 360 -1.95 9.75 17.00
C LEU A 360 -1.51 8.65 17.96
N LEU A 361 -1.00 7.52 17.45
CA LEU A 361 -0.58 6.39 18.27
C LEU A 361 0.60 6.75 19.19
N TYR A 362 1.57 7.50 18.68
CA TYR A 362 2.69 8.01 19.47
C TYR A 362 2.22 9.02 20.54
N HIS A 363 1.28 9.91 20.20
CA HIS A 363 0.69 10.82 21.18
C HIS A 363 -0.04 10.07 22.31
N LEU A 364 -0.79 9.02 21.96
CA LEU A 364 -1.45 8.16 22.93
C LEU A 364 -0.44 7.38 23.79
N GLU A 365 0.64 6.89 23.19
CA GLU A 365 1.76 6.27 23.91
C GLU A 365 2.31 7.21 25.01
N GLU A 366 2.62 8.46 24.66
CA GLU A 366 3.13 9.46 25.61
C GLU A 366 2.13 9.70 26.77
N LEU A 367 0.84 9.78 26.46
CA LEU A 367 -0.21 10.02 27.45
C LEU A 367 -0.48 8.80 28.35
N LEU A 368 -0.33 7.58 27.83
CA LEU A 368 -0.80 6.36 28.47
C LEU A 368 0.31 5.57 29.17
N GLY A 369 1.53 6.10 29.25
CA GLY A 369 2.59 5.56 30.10
C GLY A 369 3.78 4.96 29.35
N GLY A 370 4.01 5.39 28.10
CA GLY A 370 5.21 5.05 27.34
C GLY A 370 5.08 3.79 26.47
N PRO A 371 6.12 3.50 25.69
CA PRO A 371 6.07 2.52 24.60
C PRO A 371 5.81 1.09 25.08
N GLU A 372 6.29 0.67 26.25
CA GLU A 372 6.04 -0.68 26.76
C GLU A 372 4.54 -0.88 27.10
N VAL A 373 3.93 0.13 27.73
CA VAL A 373 2.51 0.10 28.11
C VAL A 373 1.63 0.13 26.87
N PHE A 374 1.95 1.01 25.91
CA PHE A 374 1.16 1.14 24.70
C PHE A 374 1.34 -0.05 23.75
N MET A 375 2.53 -0.62 23.64
CA MET A 375 2.73 -1.87 22.88
C MET A 375 1.94 -3.04 23.48
N GLY A 376 1.74 -3.06 24.81
CA GLY A 376 0.83 -3.98 25.47
C GLY A 376 -0.62 -3.87 24.96
N PHE A 377 -1.11 -2.64 24.76
CA PHE A 377 -2.40 -2.39 24.12
C PHE A 377 -2.40 -2.84 22.66
N VAL A 378 -1.39 -2.48 21.87
CA VAL A 378 -1.31 -2.85 20.44
C VAL A 378 -1.35 -4.37 20.26
N LYS A 379 -0.60 -5.12 21.06
CA LYS A 379 -0.63 -6.59 21.05
C LYS A 379 -2.01 -7.15 21.41
N SER A 380 -2.64 -6.58 22.43
CA SER A 380 -3.98 -6.98 22.87
C SER A 380 -5.05 -6.66 21.82
N TYR A 381 -4.93 -5.52 21.12
CA TYR A 381 -5.78 -5.12 20.00
C TYR A 381 -5.65 -6.10 18.83
N ILE A 382 -4.41 -6.46 18.45
CA ILE A 382 -4.15 -7.45 17.42
C ILE A 382 -4.80 -8.80 17.76
N GLN A 383 -4.67 -9.24 19.02
CA GLN A 383 -5.26 -10.48 19.49
C GLN A 383 -6.80 -10.45 19.48
N LEU A 384 -7.42 -9.35 19.91
CA LEU A 384 -8.87 -9.23 19.96
C LEU A 384 -9.52 -9.26 18.57
N PHE A 385 -8.92 -8.55 17.61
CA PHE A 385 -9.50 -8.37 16.28
C PHE A 385 -8.88 -9.30 15.22
N ALA A 386 -8.07 -10.28 15.63
CA ALA A 386 -7.42 -11.22 14.73
C ALA A 386 -8.42 -11.93 13.82
N TYR A 387 -8.07 -12.06 12.54
CA TYR A 387 -8.91 -12.63 11.46
C TYR A 387 -10.18 -11.83 11.15
N GLY A 388 -10.37 -10.66 11.78
CA GLY A 388 -11.53 -9.81 11.62
C GLY A 388 -11.24 -8.51 10.86
N THR A 389 -12.26 -7.64 10.87
CA THR A 389 -12.19 -6.29 10.31
C THR A 389 -12.71 -5.28 11.32
N VAL A 390 -12.15 -4.07 11.32
CA VAL A 390 -12.34 -3.10 12.41
C VAL A 390 -12.59 -1.68 11.89
N THR A 391 -13.49 -0.94 12.55
CA THR A 391 -13.69 0.51 12.34
C THR A 391 -12.91 1.33 13.36
N THR A 392 -12.75 2.63 13.08
CA THR A 392 -12.13 3.58 14.02
C THR A 392 -12.85 3.58 15.37
N GLU A 393 -14.18 3.49 15.38
CA GLU A 393 -15.01 3.47 16.58
C GLU A 393 -14.81 2.18 17.39
N GLU A 394 -14.76 1.02 16.72
CA GLU A 394 -14.47 -0.26 17.38
C GLU A 394 -13.08 -0.26 18.02
N TRP A 395 -12.07 0.23 17.30
CA TRP A 395 -10.71 0.43 17.82
C TRP A 395 -10.70 1.37 19.03
N LYS A 396 -11.36 2.53 18.93
CA LYS A 396 -11.42 3.53 20.00
C LYS A 396 -12.14 2.99 21.22
N ASN A 397 -13.27 2.30 21.04
CA ASN A 397 -14.00 1.68 22.15
C ASN A 397 -13.13 0.66 22.88
N TYR A 398 -12.35 -0.12 22.14
CA TYR A 398 -11.42 -1.06 22.74
C TYR A 398 -10.27 -0.38 23.48
N LEU A 399 -9.72 0.73 22.95
CA LEU A 399 -8.73 1.55 23.66
C LEU A 399 -9.27 2.03 25.02
N PHE A 400 -10.50 2.53 25.07
CA PHE A 400 -11.15 2.94 26.33
C PHE A 400 -11.37 1.76 27.28
N THR A 401 -11.70 0.58 26.74
CA THR A 401 -11.89 -0.64 27.55
C THR A 401 -10.56 -1.12 28.15
N TYR A 402 -9.50 -1.15 27.35
CA TYR A 402 -8.16 -1.58 27.78
C TYR A 402 -7.58 -0.63 28.83
N PHE A 403 -7.72 0.68 28.59
CA PHE A 403 -7.26 1.73 29.49
C PHE A 403 -8.40 2.30 30.36
N LYS A 404 -9.27 1.43 30.89
CA LYS A 404 -10.41 1.83 31.74
C LYS A 404 -10.01 2.67 32.96
N ASP A 405 -8.79 2.48 33.48
CA ASP A 405 -8.26 3.24 34.62
C ASP A 405 -7.62 4.57 34.21
N LYS A 406 -7.59 4.89 32.90
CA LYS A 406 -7.06 6.14 32.32
C LYS A 406 -8.08 6.84 31.41
N VAL A 407 -9.37 6.55 31.56
CA VAL A 407 -10.43 7.22 30.76
C VAL A 407 -10.42 8.73 30.90
N ASP A 408 -10.04 9.27 32.06
CA ASP A 408 -9.92 10.71 32.29
C ASP A 408 -8.82 11.36 31.42
N ILE A 409 -7.78 10.60 31.08
CA ILE A 409 -6.74 11.04 30.14
C ILE A 409 -7.28 10.96 28.71
N LEU A 410 -7.92 9.85 28.35
CA LEU A 410 -8.49 9.63 27.01
C LEU A 410 -9.61 10.63 26.67
N ASN A 411 -10.40 11.06 27.66
CA ASN A 411 -11.45 12.07 27.50
C ASN A 411 -10.92 13.47 27.18
N LYS A 412 -9.64 13.74 27.45
CA LYS A 412 -8.98 15.02 27.12
C LYS A 412 -8.42 15.07 25.70
N VAL A 413 -8.32 13.91 25.03
CA VAL A 413 -7.86 13.85 23.64
C VAL A 413 -8.95 14.43 22.74
N ASP A 414 -8.59 15.38 21.88
CA ASP A 414 -9.50 15.94 20.88
C ASP A 414 -9.69 14.95 19.71
N TRP A 415 -10.52 13.94 19.95
CA TRP A 415 -10.79 12.88 18.98
C TRP A 415 -11.37 13.40 17.67
N ASN A 416 -12.15 14.48 17.69
CA ASN A 416 -12.71 15.05 16.47
C ASN A 416 -11.63 15.75 15.64
N ALA A 417 -10.73 16.50 16.29
CA ALA A 417 -9.59 17.10 15.61
C ALA A 417 -8.64 16.05 15.01
N TRP A 418 -8.38 14.97 15.73
CA TRP A 418 -7.54 13.88 15.23
C TRP A 418 -8.16 13.14 14.04
N MET A 419 -9.46 12.81 14.11
CA MET A 419 -10.11 11.92 13.13
C MET A 419 -10.65 12.67 11.90
N HIS A 420 -11.31 13.80 12.11
CA HIS A 420 -12.21 14.42 11.11
C HIS A 420 -11.87 15.87 10.76
N THR A 421 -10.75 16.39 11.25
CA THR A 421 -10.29 17.74 10.89
C THR A 421 -9.12 17.68 9.89
N PRO A 422 -9.21 18.44 8.78
CA PRO A 422 -8.18 18.44 7.75
C PRO A 422 -6.92 19.17 8.23
N GLY A 423 -5.83 18.96 7.51
CA GLY A 423 -4.53 19.55 7.78
C GLY A 423 -3.65 18.69 8.69
N MET A 424 -2.68 19.34 9.33
CA MET A 424 -1.76 18.68 10.25
C MET A 424 -2.48 18.11 11.48
N ALA A 425 -1.85 17.16 12.16
CA ALA A 425 -2.34 16.68 13.45
C ALA A 425 -2.47 17.84 14.47
N PRO A 426 -3.48 17.81 15.37
CA PRO A 426 -3.72 18.90 16.32
C PRO A 426 -2.62 19.03 17.38
N VAL A 427 -1.85 17.96 17.60
CA VAL A 427 -0.71 17.94 18.51
C VAL A 427 0.50 17.39 17.75
N LYS A 428 1.60 18.14 17.77
CA LYS A 428 2.91 17.65 17.32
C LYS A 428 3.57 16.87 18.46
N PRO A 429 3.86 15.57 18.31
CA PRO A 429 4.58 14.83 19.32
C PRO A 429 5.97 15.42 19.58
N LYS A 430 6.47 15.23 20.80
CA LYS A 430 7.82 15.66 21.17
C LYS A 430 8.79 14.53 20.89
N TYR A 431 9.77 14.82 20.04
CA TYR A 431 10.83 13.88 19.68
C TYR A 431 12.17 14.39 20.22
N ASP A 432 12.98 13.45 20.68
CA ASP A 432 14.41 13.60 20.88
C ASP A 432 15.08 13.93 19.54
N THR A 433 15.87 15.01 19.52
CA THR A 433 16.51 15.51 18.31
C THR A 433 17.96 15.09 18.19
N THR A 434 18.49 14.23 19.08
CA THR A 434 19.92 13.90 19.15
C THR A 434 20.49 13.46 17.79
N MET A 435 19.76 12.62 17.04
CA MET A 435 20.18 12.19 15.70
C MET A 435 19.95 13.25 14.60
N ALA A 436 19.00 14.17 14.81
CA ALA A 436 18.63 15.21 13.86
C ALA A 436 19.47 16.49 13.99
N ASP A 437 20.04 16.77 15.16
CA ASP A 437 20.77 18.01 15.45
C ASP A 437 21.91 18.25 14.45
N ALA A 438 22.68 17.22 14.09
CA ALA A 438 23.74 17.32 13.09
C ALA A 438 23.19 17.66 11.69
N CYS A 439 22.06 17.08 11.32
CA CYS A 439 21.38 17.35 10.04
C CYS A 439 20.86 18.79 9.99
N THR A 440 20.21 19.25 11.06
CA THR A 440 19.70 20.61 11.20
C THR A 440 20.84 21.63 11.21
N ALA A 441 21.92 21.37 11.94
CA ALA A 441 23.08 22.24 11.95
C ALA A 441 23.72 22.38 10.56
N LEU A 442 23.88 21.28 9.83
CA LEU A 442 24.43 21.32 8.47
C LEU A 442 23.49 22.02 7.48
N CYS A 443 22.18 21.75 7.54
CA CYS A 443 21.17 22.46 6.75
C CYS A 443 21.27 23.98 6.98
N GLN A 444 21.26 24.41 8.24
CA GLN A 444 21.33 25.83 8.59
C GLN A 444 22.66 26.48 8.17
N ARG A 445 23.78 25.73 8.18
CA ARG A 445 25.05 26.22 7.62
C ARG A 445 24.92 26.50 6.13
N TRP A 446 24.32 25.59 5.35
CA TRP A 446 24.11 25.78 3.91
C TRP A 446 23.13 26.90 3.57
N VAL A 447 22.03 27.02 4.33
CA VAL A 447 21.00 28.04 4.12
C VAL A 447 21.51 29.45 4.42
N LYS A 448 22.38 29.59 5.44
CA LYS A 448 22.91 30.90 5.86
C LYS A 448 24.21 31.29 5.16
N ALA A 449 24.82 30.37 4.42
CA ALA A 449 26.08 30.63 3.73
C ALA A 449 25.93 31.73 2.69
N LYS A 450 26.99 32.52 2.54
CA LYS A 450 27.21 33.41 1.41
C LYS A 450 28.27 32.80 0.48
N GLU A 451 28.48 33.41 -0.68
CA GLU A 451 29.51 32.97 -1.64
C GLU A 451 30.90 32.79 -1.01
N GLU A 452 31.30 33.69 -0.10
CA GLU A 452 32.58 33.63 0.62
C GLU A 452 32.69 32.45 1.60
N ASP A 453 31.56 31.96 2.13
CA ASP A 453 31.52 30.85 3.07
C ASP A 453 31.60 29.48 2.37
N LEU A 454 31.37 29.44 1.05
CA LEU A 454 31.30 28.19 0.28
C LEU A 454 32.60 27.38 0.32
N ALA A 455 33.74 28.04 0.50
CA ALA A 455 35.04 27.38 0.65
C ALA A 455 35.19 26.59 1.95
N SER A 456 34.33 26.83 2.94
CA SER A 456 34.37 26.14 4.25
C SER A 456 33.74 24.74 4.23
N PHE A 457 32.97 24.40 3.20
CA PHE A 457 32.34 23.08 3.09
C PHE A 457 33.30 22.06 2.49
N THR A 458 33.32 20.87 3.08
CA THR A 458 34.22 19.78 2.67
C THR A 458 33.51 18.43 2.79
N GLU A 459 33.97 17.41 2.07
CA GLU A 459 33.37 16.06 2.09
C GLU A 459 33.15 15.48 3.51
N GLU A 460 33.95 15.90 4.49
CA GLU A 460 33.84 15.48 5.90
C GLU A 460 32.53 15.88 6.57
N ASP A 461 31.82 16.90 6.04
CA ASP A 461 30.53 17.33 6.57
C ASP A 461 29.47 16.23 6.45
N VAL A 462 29.47 15.48 5.34
CA VAL A 462 28.47 14.43 5.07
C VAL A 462 28.97 13.02 5.40
N LYS A 463 30.28 12.77 5.42
CA LYS A 463 30.84 11.46 5.81
C LYS A 463 30.50 11.06 7.24
N LYS A 464 30.23 12.04 8.11
CA LYS A 464 29.81 11.81 9.51
C LYS A 464 28.34 11.43 9.64
N LEU A 465 27.54 11.65 8.60
CA LEU A 465 26.12 11.34 8.59
C LEU A 465 25.91 9.93 8.04
N ASN A 466 25.17 9.11 8.78
CA ASN A 466 24.68 7.84 8.24
C ASN A 466 23.59 8.08 7.17
N SER A 467 23.21 7.04 6.43
CA SER A 467 22.24 7.18 5.33
C SER A 467 20.90 7.82 5.77
N PRO A 468 20.27 7.43 6.90
CA PRO A 468 19.10 8.15 7.43
C PRO A 468 19.34 9.64 7.71
N GLN A 469 20.48 10.01 8.27
CA GLN A 469 20.85 11.40 8.54
C GLN A 469 21.09 12.19 7.25
N LEU A 470 21.70 11.58 6.24
CA LEU A 470 21.89 12.21 4.93
C LEU A 470 20.55 12.45 4.23
N ILE A 471 19.60 11.49 4.32
CA ILE A 471 18.23 11.65 3.83
C ILE A 471 17.54 12.81 4.54
N GLU A 472 17.65 12.87 5.86
CA GLU A 472 17.06 13.94 6.68
C GLU A 472 17.64 15.32 6.35
N PHE A 473 18.97 15.43 6.24
CA PHE A 473 19.63 16.67 5.84
C PHE A 473 19.08 17.18 4.49
N MET A 474 18.94 16.31 3.50
CA MET A 474 18.35 16.68 2.21
C MET A 474 16.86 17.03 2.32
N ALA A 475 16.12 16.35 3.19
CA ALA A 475 14.71 16.65 3.44
C ALA A 475 14.55 18.05 4.07
N LEU A 476 15.42 18.40 5.02
CA LEU A 476 15.44 19.73 5.63
C LEU A 476 15.74 20.82 4.59
N LEU A 477 16.72 20.60 3.71
CA LEU A 477 17.00 21.54 2.61
C LEU A 477 15.80 21.75 1.66
N LEU A 478 14.98 20.72 1.45
CA LEU A 478 13.76 20.84 0.65
C LEU A 478 12.63 21.60 1.37
N GLN A 479 12.71 21.83 2.66
CA GLN A 479 11.72 22.65 3.37
C GLN A 479 12.04 24.15 3.34
N GLU A 480 13.26 24.49 2.95
CA GLU A 480 13.73 25.86 2.84
C GLU A 480 13.41 26.43 1.44
N GLU A 481 13.59 27.74 1.30
CA GLU A 481 13.58 28.39 0.00
C GLU A 481 14.68 27.82 -0.91
N PRO A 482 14.48 27.76 -2.24
CA PRO A 482 15.49 27.21 -3.14
C PRO A 482 16.85 27.88 -2.94
N LEU A 483 17.87 27.05 -2.67
CA LEU A 483 19.25 27.53 -2.51
C LEU A 483 19.76 28.19 -3.80
N PRO A 484 20.69 29.16 -3.72
CA PRO A 484 21.35 29.71 -4.88
C PRO A 484 22.05 28.63 -5.71
N LEU A 485 22.08 28.80 -7.04
CA LEU A 485 22.69 27.83 -7.96
C LEU A 485 24.18 27.57 -7.63
N SER A 486 24.91 28.59 -7.18
CA SER A 486 26.30 28.48 -6.72
C SER A 486 26.46 27.50 -5.56
N HIS A 487 25.51 27.51 -4.61
CA HIS A 487 25.53 26.65 -3.42
C HIS A 487 25.29 25.20 -3.81
N VAL A 488 24.31 24.94 -4.68
CA VAL A 488 24.03 23.59 -5.17
C VAL A 488 25.21 23.05 -6.00
N LYS A 489 25.80 23.88 -6.86
CA LYS A 489 27.02 23.49 -7.60
C LYS A 489 28.18 23.17 -6.66
N LYS A 490 28.38 23.99 -5.61
CA LYS A 490 29.39 23.70 -4.60
C LYS A 490 29.10 22.40 -3.85
N MET A 491 27.84 22.15 -3.49
CA MET A 491 27.41 20.92 -2.83
C MET A 491 27.71 19.68 -3.69
N GLN A 492 27.47 19.75 -5.01
CA GLN A 492 27.91 18.69 -5.91
C GLN A 492 29.43 18.51 -5.90
N GLU A 493 30.19 19.60 -5.98
CA GLU A 493 31.65 19.58 -6.00
C GLU A 493 32.22 18.89 -4.76
N VAL A 494 31.71 19.22 -3.57
CA VAL A 494 32.26 18.72 -2.30
C VAL A 494 31.67 17.39 -1.84
N TYR A 495 30.41 17.09 -2.14
CA TYR A 495 29.73 15.88 -1.63
C TYR A 495 29.47 14.81 -2.70
N GLN A 496 29.69 15.14 -3.98
CA GLN A 496 29.55 14.21 -5.12
C GLN A 496 28.19 13.48 -5.17
N LEU A 497 27.10 14.17 -4.82
CA LEU A 497 25.77 13.59 -4.63
C LEU A 497 25.17 12.95 -5.90
N ASN A 498 25.56 13.40 -7.10
CA ASN A 498 25.17 12.76 -8.37
C ASN A 498 25.60 11.28 -8.46
N SER A 499 26.63 10.87 -7.71
CA SER A 499 27.17 9.51 -7.69
C SER A 499 26.49 8.58 -6.67
N VAL A 500 25.64 9.12 -5.80
CA VAL A 500 24.98 8.35 -4.74
C VAL A 500 23.90 7.42 -5.34
N LYS A 501 23.98 6.13 -5.02
CA LYS A 501 23.05 5.10 -5.50
C LYS A 501 21.76 4.98 -4.68
N ASN A 502 21.78 5.41 -3.42
CA ASN A 502 20.61 5.37 -2.56
C ASN A 502 19.49 6.23 -3.19
N ALA A 503 18.36 5.60 -3.51
CA ALA A 503 17.27 6.25 -4.22
C ALA A 503 16.62 7.40 -3.44
N GLU A 504 16.51 7.29 -2.10
CA GLU A 504 15.94 8.35 -1.26
C GLU A 504 16.83 9.60 -1.20
N VAL A 505 18.17 9.42 -1.21
CA VAL A 505 19.12 10.53 -1.29
C VAL A 505 19.11 11.14 -2.69
N ARG A 506 19.25 10.31 -3.73
CA ARG A 506 19.24 10.75 -5.14
C ARG A 506 17.98 11.52 -5.49
N PHE A 507 16.81 11.04 -5.04
CA PHE A 507 15.52 11.71 -5.24
C PHE A 507 15.51 13.14 -4.68
N ARG A 508 15.86 13.29 -3.39
CA ARG A 508 15.84 14.61 -2.74
C ARG A 508 16.87 15.55 -3.34
N TRP A 509 18.06 15.03 -3.60
CA TRP A 509 19.13 15.78 -4.27
C TRP A 509 18.69 16.33 -5.62
N LEU A 510 18.12 15.50 -6.49
CA LEU A 510 17.65 15.95 -7.81
C LEU A 510 16.53 17.00 -7.71
N ARG A 511 15.64 16.89 -6.72
CA ARG A 511 14.63 17.93 -6.45
C ARG A 511 15.27 19.25 -6.01
N ILE A 512 16.26 19.22 -5.12
CA ILE A 512 17.02 20.42 -4.70
C ILE A 512 17.65 21.08 -5.93
N CYS A 513 18.29 20.30 -6.80
CA CYS A 513 18.93 20.80 -8.01
C CYS A 513 17.95 21.46 -8.98
N VAL A 514 16.80 20.82 -9.24
CA VAL A 514 15.79 21.36 -10.15
C VAL A 514 15.15 22.63 -9.59
N ARG A 515 14.87 22.68 -8.27
CA ARG A 515 14.34 23.88 -7.60
C ARG A 515 15.33 25.04 -7.60
N ALA A 516 16.63 24.76 -7.54
CA ALA A 516 17.70 25.76 -7.70
C ALA A 516 17.98 26.13 -9.17
N HIS A 517 17.13 25.68 -10.11
CA HIS A 517 17.26 25.94 -11.54
C HIS A 517 18.58 25.45 -12.16
N TRP A 518 19.16 24.36 -11.65
CA TRP A 518 20.37 23.78 -12.22
C TRP A 518 20.05 22.91 -13.43
N GLU A 519 20.28 23.46 -14.62
CA GLU A 519 19.93 22.86 -15.91
C GLU A 519 20.53 21.46 -16.15
N GLU A 520 21.77 21.24 -15.71
CA GLU A 520 22.49 19.96 -15.88
C GLU A 520 21.84 18.82 -15.08
N ALA A 521 21.04 19.13 -14.06
CA ALA A 521 20.31 18.14 -13.27
C ALA A 521 19.00 17.69 -13.92
N VAL A 522 18.42 18.47 -14.85
CA VAL A 522 17.17 18.13 -15.54
C VAL A 522 17.22 16.76 -16.24
N PRO A 523 18.23 16.43 -17.06
CA PRO A 523 18.32 15.09 -17.65
C PRO A 523 18.48 13.98 -16.61
N LEU A 524 19.12 14.25 -15.46
CA LEU A 524 19.26 13.27 -14.37
C LEU A 524 17.93 13.03 -13.65
N ALA A 525 17.17 14.10 -13.39
CA ALA A 525 15.83 14.05 -12.80
C ALA A 525 14.86 13.27 -13.69
N LEU A 526 14.82 13.60 -14.99
CA LEU A 526 13.99 12.88 -15.97
C LEU A 526 14.41 11.43 -16.13
N LYS A 527 15.71 11.13 -16.14
CA LYS A 527 16.22 9.76 -16.16
C LYS A 527 15.75 8.97 -14.94
N MET A 528 15.86 9.53 -13.73
CA MET A 528 15.35 8.87 -12.53
C MET A 528 13.83 8.69 -12.56
N ALA A 529 13.09 9.64 -13.11
CA ALA A 529 11.63 9.56 -13.23
C ALA A 529 11.15 8.46 -14.20
N THR A 530 11.99 8.04 -15.15
CA THR A 530 11.63 7.04 -16.17
C THR A 530 12.37 5.71 -16.06
N GLU A 531 13.54 5.64 -15.41
CA GLU A 531 14.28 4.38 -15.19
C GLU A 531 13.65 3.50 -14.09
N GLN A 532 12.74 4.07 -13.30
CA GLN A 532 11.90 3.41 -12.29
C GLN A 532 10.51 4.06 -12.24
N GLY A 533 9.53 3.39 -11.64
CA GLY A 533 8.11 3.77 -11.63
C GLY A 533 7.50 4.02 -10.26
N ARG A 534 8.29 4.01 -9.18
CA ARG A 534 7.80 4.27 -7.81
C ARG A 534 7.24 5.68 -7.74
N MET A 535 5.93 5.80 -7.47
CA MET A 535 5.21 7.08 -7.54
C MET A 535 5.79 8.14 -6.60
N LYS A 536 6.31 7.73 -5.43
CA LYS A 536 7.04 8.59 -4.48
C LYS A 536 8.15 9.41 -5.16
N PHE A 537 8.83 8.83 -6.16
CA PHE A 537 9.91 9.49 -6.88
C PHE A 537 9.45 10.05 -8.22
N THR A 538 8.73 9.25 -9.00
CA THR A 538 8.34 9.60 -10.37
C THR A 538 7.42 10.82 -10.43
N ARG A 539 6.38 10.89 -9.58
CA ARG A 539 5.41 11.99 -9.62
C ARG A 539 6.06 13.34 -9.26
N PRO A 540 6.79 13.49 -8.13
CA PRO A 540 7.39 14.78 -7.80
C PRO A 540 8.48 15.18 -8.78
N LEU A 541 9.29 14.26 -9.31
CA LEU A 541 10.32 14.61 -10.29
C LEU A 541 9.73 15.16 -11.59
N PHE A 542 8.67 14.53 -12.13
CA PHE A 542 7.97 15.08 -13.29
C PHE A 542 7.39 16.46 -13.00
N LYS A 543 6.75 16.63 -11.82
CA LYS A 543 6.14 17.91 -11.42
C LYS A 543 7.17 19.03 -11.25
N GLU A 544 8.32 18.77 -10.62
CA GLU A 544 9.39 19.75 -10.41
C GLU A 544 9.99 20.20 -11.75
N VAL A 545 10.30 19.25 -12.65
CA VAL A 545 10.84 19.60 -13.98
C VAL A 545 9.80 20.34 -14.82
N TYR A 546 8.52 19.96 -14.71
CA TYR A 546 7.43 20.65 -15.40
C TYR A 546 7.26 22.10 -14.92
N ASN A 547 7.40 22.34 -13.62
CA ASN A 547 7.33 23.68 -13.03
C ASN A 547 8.58 24.53 -13.31
N PHE A 548 9.69 23.92 -13.73
CA PHE A 548 10.83 24.64 -14.28
C PHE A 548 10.48 25.10 -15.70
N SER A 549 9.98 26.33 -15.83
CA SER A 549 9.41 26.91 -17.07
C SER A 549 10.18 26.64 -18.37
N LYS A 550 11.51 26.62 -18.34
CA LYS A 550 12.37 26.31 -19.50
C LYS A 550 12.24 24.85 -20.00
N TYR A 551 11.84 23.93 -19.13
CA TYR A 551 11.82 22.48 -19.37
C TYR A 551 10.44 21.84 -19.26
N SER A 552 9.37 22.63 -19.19
CA SER A 552 7.98 22.16 -19.14
C SER A 552 7.64 21.24 -20.33
N ASP A 553 7.96 21.67 -21.55
CA ASP A 553 7.75 20.87 -22.77
C ASP A 553 8.60 19.60 -22.79
N LYS A 554 9.80 19.65 -22.23
CA LYS A 554 10.68 18.48 -22.12
C LYS A 554 10.08 17.45 -21.17
N ALA A 555 9.58 17.86 -20.01
CA ALA A 555 8.89 16.97 -19.07
C ALA A 555 7.66 16.32 -19.74
N LEU A 556 6.86 17.12 -20.45
CA LEU A 556 5.66 16.65 -21.16
C LEU A 556 6.00 15.62 -22.24
N ASN A 557 7.00 15.90 -23.09
CA ASN A 557 7.41 14.99 -24.16
C ASN A 557 8.01 13.70 -23.61
N THR A 558 8.90 13.80 -22.61
CA THR A 558 9.45 12.61 -21.93
C THR A 558 8.36 11.76 -21.29
N PHE A 559 7.35 12.36 -20.66
CA PHE A 559 6.21 11.60 -20.14
C PHE A 559 5.44 10.89 -21.27
N LYS A 560 5.10 11.59 -22.36
CA LYS A 560 4.36 11.00 -23.49
C LYS A 560 5.10 9.81 -24.12
N GLU A 561 6.42 9.93 -24.29
CA GLU A 561 7.28 8.88 -24.84
C GLU A 561 7.35 7.64 -23.93
N ASN A 562 7.30 7.84 -22.61
CA ASN A 562 7.46 6.77 -21.62
C ASN A 562 6.13 6.31 -20.99
N ARG A 563 4.99 6.92 -21.35
CA ARG A 563 3.68 6.66 -20.74
C ARG A 563 3.30 5.19 -20.77
N GLY A 564 3.59 4.50 -21.87
CA GLY A 564 3.30 3.07 -22.03
C GLY A 564 4.11 2.16 -21.11
N ALA A 565 5.30 2.59 -20.67
CA ALA A 565 6.20 1.85 -19.79
C ALA A 565 5.94 2.03 -18.29
N LEU A 566 5.14 3.04 -17.94
CA LEU A 566 4.70 3.27 -16.57
C LEU A 566 3.55 2.33 -16.23
N HIS A 567 3.43 2.02 -14.93
CA HIS A 567 2.23 1.37 -14.41
C HIS A 567 0.99 2.23 -14.72
N PRO A 568 -0.19 1.66 -15.08
CA PRO A 568 -1.37 2.44 -15.45
C PRO A 568 -1.78 3.51 -14.43
N VAL A 569 -1.74 3.17 -13.14
CA VAL A 569 -2.02 4.12 -12.04
C VAL A 569 -0.98 5.25 -12.01
N THR A 570 0.31 4.93 -12.12
CA THR A 570 1.38 5.95 -12.20
C THR A 570 1.18 6.85 -13.41
N ALA A 571 0.86 6.29 -14.58
CA ALA A 571 0.62 7.04 -15.80
C ALA A 571 -0.57 7.99 -15.66
N MET A 572 -1.68 7.53 -15.06
CA MET A 572 -2.87 8.33 -14.79
C MET A 572 -2.54 9.50 -13.85
N LEU A 573 -1.88 9.24 -12.73
CA LEU A 573 -1.58 10.26 -11.73
C LEU A 573 -0.53 11.28 -12.23
N VAL A 574 0.49 10.84 -12.96
CA VAL A 574 1.46 11.76 -13.59
C VAL A 574 0.79 12.62 -14.67
N ALA A 575 -0.11 12.05 -15.48
CA ALA A 575 -0.86 12.84 -16.46
C ALA A 575 -1.69 13.95 -15.80
N LYS A 576 -2.34 13.63 -14.67
CA LYS A 576 -3.08 14.60 -13.85
C LYS A 576 -2.15 15.68 -13.27
N ASP A 577 -1.01 15.29 -12.72
CA ASP A 577 0.00 16.23 -12.18
C ASP A 577 0.54 17.19 -13.26
N LEU A 578 0.68 16.70 -14.50
CA LEU A 578 1.15 17.46 -15.67
C LEU A 578 0.04 18.18 -16.43
N LYS A 579 -1.20 18.15 -15.94
CA LYS A 579 -2.39 18.78 -16.55
C LYS A 579 -2.65 18.33 -18.00
N ILE A 580 -2.36 17.06 -18.28
CA ILE A 580 -2.64 16.44 -19.57
C ILE A 580 -4.06 15.89 -19.49
N ASN A 581 -4.99 16.53 -20.19
CA ASN A 581 -6.34 15.99 -20.35
C ASN A 581 -6.27 14.70 -21.18
N GLY A 582 -7.00 13.68 -20.73
CA GLY A 582 -6.96 12.30 -21.22
C GLY A 582 -7.04 12.13 -22.72
#